data_AF-A0A7V9GS51-F1
#
_entry.id   AF-A0A7V9GS51-F1
#
_cell.length_a   1.000
_cell.length_b   1.000
_cell.length_c   1.000
_cell.angle_alpha   90.00
_cell.angle_beta   90.00
_cell.angle_gamma   90.00
#
_symmetry.space_group_name_H-M   'P 1'
#
loop_
_entity.id
_entity.type
_entity.pdbx_description
1 polymer ?
#
loop_
_entity_poly.entity_id
_entity_poly.type
_entity_poly.pdbx_seq_one_letter_code
_entity_poly.pdbx_strand_id
1 'polypeptide(L)'
;MTQRLVLRRGVVVAVERPGPAAELLVEVDGAQRRAISYEAMTGPAEPGDEVVVNTAAVDLGLGSGGFDVVHVNLTRGLRGTGVDGAHVMKANYTSLQHAVVPVEEQAGALERPLGKPVAVTFLHGQLPCVAWQAAQARPHARIGFVQTAGGALPGELSRTVADLTERGLIAGHITAAAAFGGGHEAISTAGGLHAGLTVLGWDAAIAGPG
;
A
#
# COMPACT_ATOMS: atom_id res chain seq x y z
N MET A 1 -8.13 -28.25 -2.52
CA MET A 1 -9.29 -27.65 -1.84
C MET A 1 -9.53 -26.28 -2.45
N THR A 2 -10.74 -25.98 -2.92
CA THR A 2 -11.08 -24.64 -3.45
C THR A 2 -11.62 -23.81 -2.30
N GLN A 3 -10.84 -22.87 -1.79
CA GLN A 3 -11.27 -22.02 -0.68
C GLN A 3 -12.01 -20.80 -1.24
N ARG A 4 -13.24 -20.57 -0.78
CA ARG A 4 -13.99 -19.34 -1.03
C ARG A 4 -13.54 -18.25 -0.05
N LEU A 5 -13.61 -16.98 -0.45
CA LEU A 5 -13.44 -15.86 0.48
C LEU A 5 -14.52 -15.92 1.58
N VAL A 6 -14.15 -15.53 2.80
CA VAL A 6 -15.09 -15.45 3.94
C VAL A 6 -15.66 -14.03 3.98
N LEU A 7 -16.65 -13.77 3.14
CA LEU A 7 -17.28 -12.45 3.02
C LEU A 7 -18.57 -12.37 3.85
N ARG A 8 -18.80 -11.22 4.49
CA ARG A 8 -20.03 -10.89 5.21
C ARG A 8 -20.52 -9.50 4.85
N ARG A 9 -21.82 -9.26 4.93
CA ARG A 9 -22.36 -7.90 4.92
C ARG A 9 -22.17 -7.30 6.31
N GLY A 10 -21.92 -6.00 6.35
CA GLY A 10 -21.87 -5.24 7.58
C GLY A 10 -22.23 -3.78 7.38
N VAL A 11 -22.31 -3.05 8.48
CA VAL A 11 -22.55 -1.61 8.50
C VAL A 11 -21.42 -0.92 9.25
N VAL A 12 -20.87 0.15 8.69
CA VAL A 12 -19.86 0.97 9.40
C VAL A 12 -20.55 1.65 10.58
N VAL A 13 -20.07 1.38 11.79
CA VAL A 13 -20.58 1.99 13.03
C VAL A 13 -19.82 3.27 13.34
N ALA A 14 -18.49 3.23 13.19
CA ALA A 14 -17.62 4.35 13.47
C ALA A 14 -16.37 4.33 12.57
N VAL A 15 -15.83 5.51 12.31
CA VAL A 15 -14.49 5.69 11.74
C VAL A 15 -13.57 6.04 12.92
N GLU A 16 -12.81 5.07 13.40
CA GLU A 16 -11.91 5.24 14.56
C GLU A 16 -10.68 6.06 14.18
N ARG A 17 -10.18 5.86 12.97
CA ARG A 17 -9.08 6.65 12.39
C ARG A 17 -9.34 6.89 10.91
N PRO A 18 -9.59 8.14 10.48
CA PRO A 18 -9.69 8.47 9.07
C PRO A 18 -8.30 8.48 8.41
N GLY A 19 -8.28 8.37 7.09
CA GLY A 19 -7.08 8.43 6.27
C GLY A 19 -7.09 7.41 5.14
N PRO A 20 -6.03 7.35 4.32
CA PRO A 20 -5.97 6.45 3.16
C PRO A 20 -6.20 4.98 3.53
N ALA A 21 -5.64 4.54 4.67
CA ALA A 21 -6.00 3.29 5.33
C ALA A 21 -6.84 3.59 6.58
N ALA A 22 -8.17 3.67 6.42
CA ALA A 22 -9.10 4.02 7.49
C ALA A 22 -9.33 2.83 8.44
N GLU A 23 -9.16 3.05 9.74
CA GLU A 23 -9.54 2.07 10.78
C GLU A 23 -11.01 2.30 11.16
N LEU A 24 -11.80 1.23 11.05
CA LEU A 24 -13.25 1.26 11.20
C LEU A 24 -13.70 0.31 12.31
N LEU A 25 -14.85 0.64 12.90
CA LEU A 25 -15.68 -0.31 13.62
C LEU A 25 -16.87 -0.68 12.72
N VAL A 26 -17.04 -1.97 12.43
CA VAL A 26 -18.14 -2.47 11.59
C VAL A 26 -19.01 -3.44 12.39
N GLU A 27 -20.33 -3.34 12.23
CA GLU A 27 -21.26 -4.33 12.74
C GLU A 27 -21.46 -5.43 11.70
N VAL A 28 -21.20 -6.68 12.08
CA VAL A 28 -21.34 -7.88 11.25
C VAL A 28 -22.01 -8.95 12.09
N ASP A 29 -23.13 -9.50 11.61
CA ASP A 29 -23.90 -10.54 12.29
C ASP A 29 -24.21 -10.20 13.78
N GLY A 30 -24.48 -8.91 14.06
CA GLY A 30 -24.80 -8.41 15.41
C GLY A 30 -23.59 -8.20 16.34
N ALA A 31 -22.36 -8.39 15.84
CA ALA A 31 -21.12 -8.14 16.59
C ALA A 31 -20.32 -6.99 15.99
N GLN A 32 -19.77 -6.13 16.84
CA GLN A 32 -18.85 -5.07 16.42
C GLN A 32 -17.43 -5.62 16.26
N ARG A 33 -16.82 -5.35 15.11
CA ARG A 33 -15.52 -5.88 14.71
C ARG A 33 -14.65 -4.76 14.16
N ARG A 34 -13.35 -4.80 14.46
CA ARG A 34 -12.39 -3.87 13.86
C ARG A 34 -12.19 -4.24 12.40
N ALA A 35 -12.23 -3.24 11.53
CA ALA A 35 -11.98 -3.42 10.11
C ALA A 35 -11.04 -2.33 9.58
N ILE A 36 -10.47 -2.58 8.41
CA ILE A 36 -9.72 -1.59 7.65
C ILE A 36 -10.32 -1.39 6.27
N SER A 37 -10.31 -0.15 5.79
CA SER A 37 -10.72 0.22 4.44
C SER A 37 -9.62 1.03 3.77
N TYR A 38 -9.28 0.68 2.53
CA TYR A 38 -8.33 1.46 1.72
C TYR A 38 -9.12 2.40 0.83
N GLU A 39 -9.06 3.70 1.12
CA GLU A 39 -9.87 4.73 0.46
C GLU A 39 -9.66 4.72 -1.06
N ALA A 40 -8.42 4.52 -1.52
CA ALA A 40 -8.10 4.40 -2.93
C ALA A 40 -8.84 3.25 -3.64
N MET A 41 -9.22 2.20 -2.89
CA MET A 41 -9.90 1.01 -3.42
C MET A 41 -11.41 1.03 -3.21
N THR A 42 -11.88 1.55 -2.07
CA THR A 42 -13.28 1.43 -1.64
C THR A 42 -14.00 2.76 -1.56
N GLY A 43 -13.31 3.88 -1.78
CA GLY A 43 -13.77 5.22 -1.42
C GLY A 43 -13.77 5.46 0.10
N PRO A 44 -14.04 6.70 0.53
CA PRO A 44 -14.11 7.05 1.95
C PRO A 44 -15.28 6.34 2.63
N ALA A 45 -15.08 5.83 3.84
CA ALA A 45 -16.12 5.22 4.64
C ALA A 45 -16.66 6.22 5.67
N GLU A 46 -17.97 6.19 5.93
CA GLU A 46 -18.61 6.93 7.03
C GLU A 46 -19.56 6.02 7.80
N PRO A 47 -19.92 6.38 9.06
CA PRO A 47 -20.96 5.69 9.80
C PRO A 47 -22.26 5.57 8.99
N GLY A 48 -22.88 4.39 9.02
CA GLY A 48 -24.09 4.05 8.28
C GLY A 48 -23.85 3.44 6.90
N ASP A 49 -22.62 3.38 6.40
CA ASP A 49 -22.32 2.73 5.13
C ASP A 49 -22.53 1.21 5.18
N GLU A 50 -23.22 0.68 4.17
CA GLU A 50 -23.27 -0.75 3.93
C GLU A 50 -21.98 -1.21 3.25
N VAL A 51 -21.35 -2.24 3.81
CA VAL A 51 -20.07 -2.78 3.34
C VAL A 51 -20.14 -4.30 3.20
N VAL A 52 -19.32 -4.84 2.32
CA VAL A 52 -18.94 -6.26 2.35
C VAL A 52 -17.53 -6.33 2.93
N VAL A 53 -17.34 -7.15 3.96
CA VAL A 53 -16.06 -7.31 4.66
C VAL A 53 -15.57 -8.75 4.57
N ASN A 54 -14.24 -8.93 4.46
CA ASN A 54 -13.58 -10.21 4.56
C ASN A 54 -13.18 -10.46 6.02
N THR A 55 -13.78 -11.48 6.64
CA THR A 55 -13.64 -11.76 8.08
C THR A 55 -12.57 -12.80 8.41
N ALA A 56 -11.93 -13.39 7.39
CA ALA A 56 -11.10 -14.59 7.55
C ALA A 56 -9.94 -14.40 8.54
N ALA A 57 -9.27 -13.25 8.52
CA ALA A 57 -8.09 -13.01 9.36
C ALA A 57 -8.43 -12.97 10.87
N VAL A 58 -9.55 -12.32 11.22
CA VAL A 58 -10.03 -12.24 12.59
C VAL A 58 -10.59 -13.59 13.04
N ASP A 59 -11.35 -14.28 12.18
CA ASP A 59 -11.90 -15.60 12.48
C ASP A 59 -10.80 -16.65 12.76
N LEU A 60 -9.62 -16.49 12.11
CA LEU A 60 -8.43 -17.31 12.34
C LEU A 60 -7.57 -16.86 13.54
N GLY A 61 -7.88 -15.71 14.18
CA GLY A 61 -7.14 -15.22 15.34
C GLY A 61 -5.68 -14.84 15.06
N LEU A 62 -5.36 -14.33 13.86
CA LEU A 62 -3.98 -14.07 13.40
C LEU A 62 -3.22 -12.94 14.14
N GLY A 63 -3.76 -12.40 15.23
CA GLY A 63 -3.07 -11.43 16.09
C GLY A 63 -2.81 -10.09 15.40
N SER A 64 -1.59 -9.86 14.90
CA SER A 64 -1.13 -8.59 14.34
C SER A 64 -1.81 -8.16 13.04
N GLY A 65 -2.51 -9.08 12.36
CA GLY A 65 -3.41 -8.80 11.22
C GLY A 65 -4.90 -8.82 11.59
N GLY A 66 -5.24 -8.65 12.88
CA GLY A 66 -6.56 -8.89 13.47
C GLY A 66 -7.62 -7.83 13.17
N PHE A 67 -7.73 -7.40 11.93
CA PHE A 67 -8.87 -6.60 11.44
C PHE A 67 -9.52 -7.32 10.26
N ASP A 68 -10.84 -7.19 10.17
CA ASP A 68 -11.55 -7.53 8.94
C ASP A 68 -11.12 -6.54 7.84
N VAL A 69 -11.22 -6.91 6.58
CA VAL A 69 -10.85 -6.03 5.46
C VAL A 69 -12.08 -5.70 4.66
N VAL A 70 -12.39 -4.41 4.49
CA VAL A 70 -13.49 -3.98 3.61
C VAL A 70 -13.17 -4.41 2.18
N HIS A 71 -14.02 -5.28 1.63
CA HIS A 71 -13.92 -5.77 0.27
C HIS A 71 -14.56 -4.79 -0.72
N VAL A 72 -15.72 -4.22 -0.35
CA VAL A 72 -16.41 -3.18 -1.12
C VAL A 72 -17.32 -2.37 -0.20
N ASN A 73 -17.42 -1.06 -0.45
CA ASN A 73 -18.43 -0.18 0.13
C ASN A 73 -19.61 -0.06 -0.84
N LEU A 74 -20.78 -0.57 -0.45
CA LEU A 74 -21.99 -0.63 -1.27
C LEU A 74 -22.73 0.71 -1.34
N THR A 75 -22.58 1.56 -0.33
CA THR A 75 -23.26 2.86 -0.27
C THR A 75 -22.61 3.87 -1.21
N ARG A 76 -21.26 3.93 -1.25
CA ARG A 76 -20.55 4.94 -2.07
C ARG A 76 -19.31 4.47 -2.81
N GLY A 77 -18.81 3.27 -2.54
CA GLY A 77 -17.63 2.71 -3.20
C GLY A 77 -17.85 2.26 -4.65
N LEU A 78 -19.10 2.16 -5.10
CA LEU A 78 -19.45 1.64 -6.44
C LEU A 78 -19.39 2.70 -7.56
N ARG A 79 -18.75 3.84 -7.32
CA ARG A 79 -18.69 4.98 -8.26
C ARG A 79 -17.29 5.26 -8.81
N GLY A 80 -16.33 4.36 -8.59
CA GLY A 80 -14.97 4.52 -9.09
C GLY A 80 -14.90 4.62 -10.61
N THR A 81 -14.18 5.62 -11.13
CA THR A 81 -14.00 5.87 -12.58
C THR A 81 -12.67 5.36 -13.13
N GLY A 82 -11.82 4.77 -12.27
CA GLY A 82 -10.46 4.35 -12.62
C GLY A 82 -9.45 5.49 -12.56
N VAL A 83 -8.27 5.24 -13.14
CA VAL A 83 -7.15 6.19 -13.17
C VAL A 83 -6.91 6.61 -14.62
N ASP A 84 -6.93 7.92 -14.88
CA ASP A 84 -6.71 8.47 -16.21
C ASP A 84 -5.32 8.09 -16.76
N GLY A 85 -5.27 7.64 -18.01
CA GLY A 85 -4.03 7.21 -18.67
C GLY A 85 -3.50 5.84 -18.24
N ALA A 86 -4.13 5.20 -17.24
CA ALA A 86 -3.73 3.86 -16.81
C ALA A 86 -4.10 2.82 -17.86
N HIS A 87 -3.12 2.00 -18.22
CA HIS A 87 -3.29 0.88 -19.15
C HIS A 87 -2.65 -0.42 -18.64
N VAL A 88 -2.14 -0.39 -17.41
CA VAL A 88 -1.57 -1.54 -16.72
C VAL A 88 -2.38 -1.83 -15.46
N MET A 89 -2.45 -3.10 -15.08
CA MET A 89 -3.22 -3.57 -13.94
C MET A 89 -2.28 -4.11 -12.86
N LYS A 90 -2.68 -3.93 -11.59
CA LYS A 90 -2.18 -4.69 -10.44
C LYS A 90 -3.23 -5.69 -9.98
N ALA A 91 -2.77 -6.75 -9.29
CA ALA A 91 -3.61 -7.85 -8.83
C ALA A 91 -4.45 -8.50 -9.96
N ASN A 92 -3.84 -8.67 -11.14
CA ASN A 92 -4.48 -9.15 -12.37
C ASN A 92 -5.36 -10.38 -12.14
N TYR A 93 -6.56 -10.35 -12.73
CA TYR A 93 -7.53 -11.45 -12.74
C TYR A 93 -8.10 -11.81 -11.35
N THR A 94 -7.90 -10.95 -10.35
CA THR A 94 -8.63 -10.99 -9.08
C THR A 94 -9.78 -9.98 -9.09
N SER A 95 -10.77 -10.13 -8.20
CA SER A 95 -11.83 -9.13 -8.04
C SER A 95 -11.32 -7.79 -7.50
N LEU A 96 -10.06 -7.72 -7.05
CA LEU A 96 -9.41 -6.50 -6.55
C LEU A 96 -8.41 -5.91 -7.55
N GLN A 97 -8.42 -6.38 -8.81
CA GLN A 97 -7.59 -5.79 -9.84
C GLN A 97 -7.94 -4.31 -10.02
N HIS A 98 -6.93 -3.46 -10.18
CA HIS A 98 -7.11 -2.03 -10.37
C HIS A 98 -6.04 -1.49 -11.32
N ALA A 99 -6.40 -0.45 -12.07
CA ALA A 99 -5.53 0.18 -13.05
C ALA A 99 -4.54 1.12 -12.36
N VAL A 100 -3.29 1.12 -12.84
CA VAL A 100 -2.23 2.00 -12.36
C VAL A 100 -1.47 2.61 -13.55
N VAL A 101 -0.82 3.75 -13.29
CA VAL A 101 0.18 4.35 -14.20
C VAL A 101 1.56 4.03 -13.62
N PRO A 102 2.30 3.07 -14.19
CA PRO A 102 3.62 2.70 -13.70
C PRO A 102 4.63 3.84 -13.82
N VAL A 103 5.30 4.18 -12.74
CA VAL A 103 6.32 5.23 -12.72
C VAL A 103 7.52 4.87 -13.61
N GLU A 104 7.79 3.57 -13.84
CA GLU A 104 8.86 3.14 -14.75
C GLU A 104 8.63 3.50 -16.22
N GLU A 105 7.41 3.80 -16.65
CA GLU A 105 7.15 4.27 -18.02
C GLU A 105 7.79 5.64 -18.29
N GLN A 106 7.96 6.45 -17.24
CA GLN A 106 8.66 7.75 -17.32
C GLN A 106 10.18 7.58 -17.40
N ALA A 107 10.70 6.42 -16.99
CA ALA A 107 12.13 6.15 -16.89
C ALA A 107 12.73 5.56 -18.18
N GLY A 108 11.91 5.21 -19.17
CA GLY A 108 12.36 4.58 -20.40
C GLY A 108 12.92 3.16 -20.18
N ALA A 109 13.85 2.75 -21.04
CA ALA A 109 14.46 1.42 -20.96
C ALA A 109 15.28 1.26 -19.67
N LEU A 110 15.14 0.12 -18.99
CA LEU A 110 15.90 -0.18 -17.78
C LEU A 110 17.41 -0.25 -18.08
N GLU A 111 18.17 0.70 -17.56
CA GLU A 111 19.63 0.71 -17.66
C GLU A 111 20.28 -0.06 -16.51
N ARG A 112 21.33 -0.83 -16.80
CA ARG A 112 22.10 -1.59 -15.81
C ARG A 112 23.61 -1.33 -15.98
N PRO A 113 24.35 -1.12 -14.87
CA PRO A 113 23.88 -1.05 -13.48
C PRO A 113 23.10 0.25 -13.17
N LEU A 114 22.25 0.25 -12.13
CA LEU A 114 21.37 1.38 -11.73
C LEU A 114 22.09 2.68 -11.30
N GLY A 115 23.42 2.75 -11.38
CA GLY A 115 24.23 3.95 -11.16
C GLY A 115 24.31 4.50 -9.72
N LYS A 116 23.35 4.19 -8.85
CA LYS A 116 23.24 4.70 -7.47
C LYS A 116 23.05 3.58 -6.44
N PRO A 117 23.44 3.78 -5.17
CA PRO A 117 23.38 2.73 -4.16
C PRO A 117 21.94 2.38 -3.76
N VAL A 118 21.73 1.10 -3.48
CA VAL A 118 20.46 0.56 -2.97
C VAL A 118 20.74 -0.27 -1.72
N ALA A 119 20.15 0.12 -0.59
CA ALA A 119 20.15 -0.68 0.62
C ALA A 119 19.02 -1.71 0.55
N VAL A 120 19.31 -2.98 0.85
CA VAL A 120 18.31 -4.05 0.86
C VAL A 120 17.97 -4.41 2.31
N THR A 121 16.67 -4.45 2.61
CA THR A 121 16.14 -4.88 3.91
C THR A 121 15.32 -6.15 3.75
N PHE A 122 15.34 -7.00 4.77
CA PHE A 122 14.64 -8.29 4.78
C PHE A 122 13.35 -8.23 5.61
N LEU A 123 13.25 -7.28 6.54
CA LEU A 123 12.06 -7.06 7.37
C LEU A 123 11.65 -5.59 7.27
N HIS A 124 10.34 -5.33 7.18
CA HIS A 124 9.81 -3.97 7.12
C HIS A 124 10.29 -3.10 8.30
N GLY A 125 10.41 -3.70 9.50
CA GLY A 125 10.91 -3.01 10.69
C GLY A 125 12.35 -2.48 10.61
N GLN A 126 13.14 -2.89 9.60
CA GLN A 126 14.48 -2.34 9.37
C GLN A 126 14.47 -1.00 8.65
N LEU A 127 13.39 -0.68 7.93
CA LEU A 127 13.24 0.58 7.18
C LEU A 127 13.55 1.83 8.02
N PRO A 128 12.93 2.06 9.20
CA PRO A 128 13.18 3.28 9.97
C PRO A 128 14.63 3.39 10.45
N CYS A 129 15.28 2.28 10.80
CA CYS A 129 16.68 2.27 11.22
C CYS A 129 17.61 2.69 10.08
N VAL A 130 17.40 2.13 8.88
CA VAL A 130 18.22 2.45 7.69
C VAL A 130 17.97 3.89 7.23
N ALA A 131 16.71 4.32 7.17
CA ALA A 131 16.35 5.68 6.78
C ALA A 131 16.94 6.72 7.75
N TRP A 132 16.80 6.49 9.05
CA TRP A 132 17.38 7.37 10.08
C TRP A 132 18.89 7.46 9.95
N GLN A 133 19.60 6.33 9.85
CA GLN A 133 21.05 6.33 9.72
C GLN A 133 21.53 7.00 8.42
N ALA A 134 20.82 6.80 7.32
CA ALA A 134 21.11 7.47 6.05
C ALA A 134 20.97 8.99 6.17
N ALA A 135 19.90 9.46 6.82
CA ALA A 135 19.68 10.88 7.07
C ALA A 135 20.76 11.49 7.99
N GLN A 136 21.25 10.75 9.00
CA GLN A 136 22.38 11.20 9.82
C GLN A 136 23.68 11.31 9.02
N ALA A 137 23.96 10.32 8.17
CA ALA A 137 25.20 10.28 7.39
C ALA A 137 25.20 11.25 6.20
N ARG A 138 24.03 11.52 5.60
CA ARG A 138 23.84 12.42 4.46
C ARG A 138 22.53 13.21 4.58
N PRO A 139 22.50 14.29 5.38
CA PRO A 139 21.29 15.05 5.70
C PRO A 139 20.55 15.67 4.50
N HIS A 140 21.22 15.83 3.36
CA HIS A 140 20.65 16.42 2.15
C HIS A 140 20.35 15.40 1.05
N ALA A 141 20.66 14.11 1.27
CA ALA A 141 20.44 13.10 0.25
C ALA A 141 18.97 12.69 0.19
N ARG A 142 18.41 12.63 -1.02
CA ARG A 142 17.05 12.18 -1.28
C ARG A 142 17.00 10.66 -1.28
N ILE A 143 16.64 10.05 -0.15
CA ILE A 143 16.54 8.59 -0.03
C ILE A 143 15.11 8.13 -0.27
N GLY A 144 14.86 7.34 -1.32
CA GLY A 144 13.53 6.78 -1.55
C GLY A 144 13.36 5.37 -1.00
N PHE A 145 12.11 4.94 -0.84
CA PHE A 145 11.76 3.58 -0.46
C PHE A 145 11.00 2.88 -1.60
N VAL A 146 11.49 1.71 -2.02
CA VAL A 146 10.76 0.79 -2.89
C VAL A 146 10.26 -0.39 -2.07
N GLN A 147 8.96 -0.39 -1.81
CA GLN A 147 8.26 -1.52 -1.23
C GLN A 147 8.13 -2.61 -2.30
N THR A 148 8.91 -3.68 -2.12
CA THR A 148 8.93 -4.83 -3.00
C THR A 148 7.69 -5.71 -2.81
N ALA A 149 7.53 -6.73 -3.66
CA ALA A 149 6.36 -7.59 -3.66
C ALA A 149 6.01 -8.11 -2.25
N GLY A 150 7.00 -8.56 -1.46
CA GLY A 150 6.80 -9.00 -0.08
C GLY A 150 5.54 -9.88 0.10
N GLY A 151 4.70 -9.53 1.08
CA GLY A 151 3.38 -10.12 1.29
C GLY A 151 2.24 -9.48 0.47
N ALA A 152 2.57 -8.72 -0.58
CA ALA A 152 1.65 -7.91 -1.38
C ALA A 152 0.83 -6.92 -0.55
N LEU A 153 1.46 -6.35 0.49
CA LEU A 153 0.76 -5.47 1.43
C LEU A 153 0.47 -4.09 0.81
N PRO A 154 -0.64 -3.45 1.20
CA PRO A 154 -0.92 -2.06 0.83
C PRO A 154 0.07 -1.11 1.52
N GLY A 155 0.66 -0.21 0.77
CA GLY A 155 1.62 0.80 1.23
C GLY A 155 1.02 1.77 2.25
N GLU A 156 -0.22 2.20 2.01
CA GLU A 156 -1.00 3.09 2.87
C GLU A 156 -1.20 2.55 4.29
N LEU A 157 -1.08 1.23 4.50
CA LEU A 157 -1.16 0.60 5.81
C LEU A 157 0.01 1.01 6.72
N SER A 158 1.18 1.31 6.15
CA SER A 158 2.39 1.53 6.94
C SER A 158 2.45 2.94 7.51
N ARG A 159 2.09 3.05 8.80
CA ARG A 159 2.32 4.27 9.60
C ARG A 159 3.79 4.66 9.64
N THR A 160 4.70 3.69 9.57
CA THR A 160 6.14 3.95 9.54
C THR A 160 6.53 4.68 8.27
N VAL A 161 6.06 4.25 7.10
CA VAL A 161 6.34 4.92 5.83
C VAL A 161 5.77 6.33 5.83
N ALA A 162 4.54 6.51 6.32
CA ALA A 162 3.91 7.83 6.46
C ALA A 162 4.75 8.77 7.34
N ASP A 163 5.13 8.34 8.55
CA ASP A 163 5.92 9.13 9.50
C ASP A 163 7.32 9.47 8.96
N LEU A 164 8.01 8.52 8.31
CA LEU A 164 9.31 8.77 7.69
C LEU A 164 9.21 9.78 6.54
N THR A 165 8.13 9.74 5.76
CA THR A 165 7.89 10.68 4.66
C THR A 165 7.60 12.08 5.19
N GLU A 166 6.70 12.21 6.17
CA GLU A 166 6.35 13.48 6.80
C GLU A 166 7.57 14.16 7.45
N ARG A 167 8.47 13.37 8.06
CA ARG A 167 9.72 13.86 8.66
C ARG A 167 10.85 14.10 7.64
N GLY A 168 10.62 13.82 6.36
CA GLY A 168 11.63 13.94 5.30
C GLY A 168 12.80 12.97 5.41
N LEU A 169 12.65 11.87 6.17
CA LEU A 169 13.66 10.80 6.27
C LEU A 169 13.66 9.87 5.06
N ILE A 170 12.52 9.80 4.35
CA ILE A 170 12.45 9.29 2.99
C ILE A 170 11.81 10.33 2.07
N ALA A 171 12.33 10.44 0.86
CA ALA A 171 11.91 11.41 -0.15
C ALA A 171 10.70 10.94 -0.99
N GLY A 172 10.31 9.68 -0.86
CA GLY A 172 9.19 9.10 -1.59
C GLY A 172 9.09 7.59 -1.40
N HIS A 173 7.95 7.04 -1.82
CA HIS A 173 7.60 5.64 -1.66
C HIS A 173 7.01 5.10 -2.95
N ILE A 174 7.60 4.03 -3.47
CA ILE A 174 7.12 3.30 -4.65
C ILE A 174 6.68 1.90 -4.19
N THR A 175 5.46 1.49 -4.52
CA THR A 175 4.98 0.11 -4.35
C THR A 175 5.19 -0.68 -5.64
N ALA A 176 5.88 -1.81 -5.55
CA ALA A 176 6.24 -2.64 -6.70
C ALA A 176 5.44 -3.95 -6.74
N ALA A 177 5.24 -4.47 -7.95
CA ALA A 177 4.53 -5.73 -8.21
C ALA A 177 3.12 -5.71 -7.62
N ALA A 178 2.79 -6.66 -6.73
CA ALA A 178 1.45 -6.79 -6.15
C ALA A 178 1.19 -5.87 -4.95
N ALA A 179 2.22 -5.25 -4.36
CA ALA A 179 2.02 -4.17 -3.39
C ALA A 179 1.43 -2.95 -4.12
N PHE A 180 0.60 -2.16 -3.45
CA PHE A 180 -0.10 -1.00 -4.04
C PHE A 180 -0.38 0.06 -2.96
N GLY A 181 -0.83 1.26 -3.33
CA GLY A 181 -1.07 2.36 -2.41
C GLY A 181 0.21 3.07 -1.97
N GLY A 182 1.24 3.09 -2.82
CA GLY A 182 2.42 3.93 -2.63
C GLY A 182 2.19 5.34 -3.18
N GLY A 183 3.12 6.26 -2.92
CA GLY A 183 3.13 7.57 -3.58
C GLY A 183 3.29 7.45 -5.11
N HIS A 184 3.90 6.37 -5.57
CA HIS A 184 3.90 5.94 -6.95
C HIS A 184 3.78 4.42 -7.05
N GLU A 185 3.28 3.95 -8.19
CA GLU A 185 3.13 2.53 -8.48
C GLU A 185 4.18 2.06 -9.49
N ALA A 186 4.74 0.87 -9.26
CA ALA A 186 5.59 0.18 -10.20
C ALA A 186 5.15 -1.28 -10.41
N ILE A 187 5.37 -1.82 -11.61
CA ILE A 187 5.08 -3.22 -11.95
C ILE A 187 6.22 -4.13 -11.51
N SER A 188 7.45 -3.61 -11.54
CA SER A 188 8.62 -4.36 -11.08
C SER A 188 9.45 -3.58 -10.08
N THR A 189 10.12 -4.29 -9.16
CA THR A 189 11.07 -3.67 -8.23
C THR A 189 12.23 -3.01 -8.97
N ALA A 190 12.72 -3.62 -10.05
CA ALA A 190 13.79 -3.04 -10.85
C ALA A 190 13.35 -1.74 -11.54
N GLY A 191 12.13 -1.70 -12.10
CA GLY A 191 11.54 -0.50 -12.68
C GLY A 191 11.33 0.60 -11.65
N GLY A 192 10.76 0.27 -10.48
CA GLY A 192 10.58 1.23 -9.40
C GLY A 192 11.90 1.82 -8.89
N LEU A 193 12.93 0.98 -8.72
CA LEU A 193 14.27 1.46 -8.36
C LEU A 193 14.86 2.37 -9.45
N HIS A 194 14.78 1.95 -10.71
CA HIS A 194 15.28 2.75 -11.83
C HIS A 194 14.61 4.12 -11.87
N ALA A 195 13.28 4.16 -11.88
CA ALA A 195 12.51 5.38 -11.92
C ALA A 195 12.75 6.28 -10.70
N GLY A 196 12.86 5.70 -9.50
CA GLY A 196 13.21 6.46 -8.31
C GLY A 196 14.57 7.17 -8.45
N LEU A 197 15.57 6.46 -8.97
CA LEU A 197 16.94 6.94 -9.08
C LEU A 197 17.16 7.91 -10.26
N THR A 198 16.39 7.80 -11.35
CA THR A 198 16.55 8.60 -12.58
C THR A 198 15.48 9.68 -12.76
N VAL A 199 14.21 9.37 -12.53
CA VAL A 199 13.06 10.27 -12.76
C VAL A 199 12.73 11.07 -11.50
N LEU A 200 12.62 10.41 -10.34
CA LEU A 200 12.25 11.07 -9.08
C LEU A 200 13.44 11.74 -8.38
N GLY A 201 14.64 11.61 -8.96
CA GLY A 201 15.86 12.25 -8.51
C GLY A 201 16.32 11.78 -7.13
N TRP A 202 16.16 10.50 -6.79
CA TRP A 202 16.70 9.94 -5.55
C TRP A 202 18.21 9.74 -5.65
N ASP A 203 18.94 10.05 -4.58
CA ASP A 203 20.39 9.86 -4.48
C ASP A 203 20.76 8.43 -4.07
N ALA A 204 19.86 7.76 -3.35
CA ALA A 204 19.92 6.34 -3.03
C ALA A 204 18.50 5.80 -2.81
N ALA A 205 18.36 4.48 -2.76
CA ALA A 205 17.09 3.84 -2.44
C ALA A 205 17.25 2.81 -1.32
N ILE A 206 16.16 2.55 -0.61
CA ILE A 206 15.98 1.40 0.27
C ILE A 206 14.97 0.49 -0.45
N ALA A 207 15.29 -0.79 -0.60
CA ALA A 207 14.39 -1.81 -1.12
C ALA A 207 14.09 -2.83 -0.02
N GLY A 208 12.82 -3.13 0.21
CA GLY A 208 12.41 -4.07 1.25
C GLY A 208 10.95 -4.50 1.12
N PRO A 209 10.50 -5.50 1.89
CA PRO A 209 9.08 -5.83 1.94
C PRO A 209 8.27 -4.72 2.63
N GLY A 210 6.97 -4.70 2.33
CA GLY A 210 5.96 -3.99 3.13
C GLY A 210 5.70 -4.67 4.46
#